data_AF-A0A8T1TA42-F1
#
_entry.id   AF-A0A8T1TA42-F1
#
_cell.length_a   1.000
_cell.length_b   1.000
_cell.length_c   1.000
_cell.angle_alpha   90.00
_cell.angle_beta   90.00
_cell.angle_gamma   90.00
#
_symmetry.space_group_name_H-M   'P 1'
#
loop_
_entity.id
_entity.type
_entity.pdbx_description
1 polymer ?
#
loop_
_entity_poly.entity_id
_entity_poly.type
_entity_poly.pdbx_seq_one_letter_code
_entity_poly.pdbx_strand_id
1 'polypeptide(L)'
;MKPSDPTIPAKPALIASLLDPCHKHMQFLLRVVQMAAKSKLLQLASMLEIEEPPSAVAELDEPALKKMCETEKSAVVMLLGEDYTNEENAVENELENYFREPCPSLECSPLVWWEVNTQRFPKL
;
A
#
# COMPACT_ATOMS: atom_id res chain seq x y z
N MET A 1 9.21 -28.61 -7.14
CA MET A 1 9.95 -27.33 -7.00
C MET A 1 10.77 -27.38 -5.72
N LYS A 2 12.07 -27.09 -5.77
CA LYS A 2 12.85 -26.89 -4.54
C LYS A 2 12.59 -25.48 -4.03
N PRO A 3 12.24 -25.28 -2.75
CA PRO A 3 11.89 -23.97 -2.18
C PRO A 3 13.06 -22.96 -2.11
N SER A 4 14.22 -23.28 -2.67
CA SER A 4 15.45 -22.46 -2.64
C SER A 4 15.92 -21.99 -4.02
N ASP A 5 15.14 -22.20 -5.07
CA ASP A 5 15.47 -21.73 -6.42
C ASP A 5 15.40 -20.18 -6.48
N PRO A 6 16.49 -19.49 -6.89
CA PRO A 6 16.60 -18.02 -6.86
C PRO A 6 15.63 -17.32 -7.82
N THR A 7 14.99 -18.05 -8.75
CA THR A 7 13.96 -17.51 -9.64
C THR A 7 12.57 -17.44 -9.00
N ILE A 8 12.35 -18.16 -7.90
CA ILE A 8 11.04 -18.23 -7.21
C ILE A 8 10.52 -16.86 -6.78
N PRO A 9 11.31 -15.97 -6.15
CA PRO A 9 10.84 -14.67 -5.66
C PRO A 9 10.23 -13.77 -6.74
N ALA A 10 10.69 -13.90 -7.99
CA ALA A 10 10.25 -13.09 -9.11
C ALA A 10 9.10 -13.73 -9.91
N LYS A 11 8.62 -14.91 -9.52
CA LYS A 11 7.52 -15.58 -10.23
C LYS A 11 6.24 -14.74 -10.10
N PRO A 12 5.54 -14.41 -11.20
CA PRO A 12 4.31 -13.60 -11.15
C PRO A 12 3.26 -14.16 -10.21
N ALA A 13 3.09 -15.49 -10.19
CA ALA A 13 2.18 -16.16 -9.27
C ALA A 13 2.52 -15.86 -7.80
N LEU A 14 3.80 -15.79 -7.44
CA LEU A 14 4.23 -15.50 -6.08
C LEU A 14 3.91 -14.04 -5.69
N ILE A 15 4.22 -13.12 -6.60
CA ILE A 15 3.94 -11.68 -6.42
C ILE A 15 2.43 -11.44 -6.32
N ALA A 16 1.62 -12.07 -7.18
CA ALA A 16 0.17 -11.98 -7.12
C ALA A 16 -0.39 -12.53 -5.81
N SER A 17 0.13 -13.67 -5.33
CA SER A 17 -0.30 -14.22 -4.05
C SER A 17 0.16 -13.37 -2.85
N LEU A 18 1.24 -12.59 -2.98
CA LEU A 18 1.65 -11.60 -1.97
C LEU A 18 0.65 -10.44 -1.87
N LEU A 19 -0.05 -10.11 -2.96
CA LEU A 19 -1.14 -9.13 -3.02
C LEU A 19 -2.51 -9.73 -2.71
N ASP A 20 -2.60 -11.03 -2.48
CA ASP A 20 -3.83 -11.66 -1.99
C ASP A 20 -3.93 -11.48 -0.47
N PRO A 21 -4.90 -10.69 0.04
CA PRO A 21 -5.04 -10.41 1.46
C PRO A 21 -5.18 -11.69 2.31
N CYS A 22 -5.77 -12.75 1.73
CA CYS A 22 -5.97 -14.04 2.38
C CYS A 22 -4.68 -14.86 2.48
N HIS A 23 -3.72 -14.66 1.57
CA HIS A 23 -2.56 -15.55 1.40
C HIS A 23 -1.19 -14.88 1.57
N LYS A 24 -1.13 -13.57 1.83
CA LYS A 24 0.09 -12.75 1.93
C LYS A 24 1.19 -13.24 2.89
N HIS A 25 0.90 -14.16 3.81
CA HIS A 25 1.83 -14.67 4.81
C HIS A 25 2.86 -15.68 4.26
N MET A 26 2.56 -16.38 3.16
CA MET A 26 3.49 -17.29 2.46
C MET A 26 4.30 -18.23 3.37
N GLN A 27 3.69 -18.77 4.43
CA GLN A 27 4.38 -19.53 5.48
C GLN A 27 5.06 -20.82 4.97
N PHE A 28 4.67 -21.31 3.79
CA PHE A 28 5.29 -22.45 3.13
C PHE A 28 6.64 -22.13 2.47
N LEU A 29 7.01 -20.85 2.35
CA LEU A 29 8.30 -20.40 1.84
C LEU A 29 9.31 -20.15 2.95
N LEU A 30 10.60 -20.31 2.63
CA LEU A 30 11.69 -19.84 3.49
C LEU A 30 11.63 -18.31 3.64
N ARG A 31 11.95 -17.81 4.84
CA ARG A 31 11.93 -16.37 5.15
C ARG A 31 12.78 -15.54 4.18
N VAL A 32 13.92 -16.08 3.74
CA VAL A 32 14.79 -15.42 2.74
C VAL A 32 14.07 -15.23 1.39
N VAL A 33 13.29 -16.23 0.97
CA VAL A 33 12.49 -16.16 -0.28
C VAL A 33 11.33 -15.18 -0.13
N GLN A 34 10.69 -15.15 1.03
CA GLN A 34 9.64 -14.16 1.33
C GLN A 34 10.19 -12.73 1.26
N MET A 35 11.34 -12.46 1.90
CA MET A 35 11.98 -11.14 1.89
C MET A 35 12.36 -10.71 0.47
N ALA A 36 12.94 -11.63 -0.32
CA ALA A 36 13.28 -11.37 -1.71
C ALA A 36 12.03 -11.06 -2.56
N ALA A 37 10.92 -11.75 -2.32
CA ALA A 37 9.68 -11.53 -3.05
C ALA A 37 9.01 -10.20 -2.66
N LYS A 38 9.05 -9.83 -1.37
CA LYS A 38 8.59 -8.51 -0.89
C LYS A 38 9.43 -7.38 -1.47
N SER A 39 10.75 -7.52 -1.49
CA SER A 39 11.64 -6.55 -2.13
C SER A 39 11.34 -6.41 -3.63
N LYS A 40 11.03 -7.53 -4.31
CA LYS A 40 10.65 -7.50 -5.72
C LYS A 40 9.30 -6.80 -5.93
N LEU A 41 8.31 -7.05 -5.08
CA LEU A 41 7.03 -6.37 -5.11
C LEU A 41 7.19 -4.86 -4.91
N LEU A 42 7.99 -4.44 -3.93
CA LEU A 42 8.30 -3.03 -3.69
C LEU A 42 8.91 -2.39 -4.95
N GLN A 43 9.90 -3.03 -5.56
CA GLN A 43 10.50 -2.54 -6.81
C GLN A 43 9.46 -2.34 -7.91
N LEU A 44 8.54 -3.29 -8.08
CA LEU A 44 7.48 -3.20 -9.10
C LEU A 44 6.50 -2.08 -8.80
N ALA A 45 6.11 -1.91 -7.53
CA ALA A 45 5.19 -0.86 -7.10
C ALA A 45 5.82 0.53 -7.23
N SER A 46 7.10 0.69 -6.90
CA SER A 46 7.84 1.96 -7.09
C SER A 46 8.04 2.35 -8.55
N MET A 47 7.98 1.39 -9.49
CA MET A 47 8.04 1.68 -10.93
C MET A 47 6.67 2.08 -11.51
N LEU A 48 5.59 1.93 -10.75
CA LEU A 48 4.25 2.20 -11.20
C LEU A 48 3.92 3.67 -10.88
N GLU A 49 3.97 4.53 -11.88
CA GLU A 49 3.42 5.88 -11.78
C GLU A 49 1.89 5.76 -11.83
N ILE A 50 1.26 5.69 -10.66
CA ILE A 50 -0.19 5.81 -10.54
C ILE A 50 -0.50 7.31 -10.52
N GLU A 51 -1.24 7.77 -11.53
CA GLU A 51 -1.78 9.14 -11.54
C GLU A 51 -2.74 9.28 -10.35
N GLU A 52 -2.36 10.12 -9.39
CA GLU A 52 -3.09 10.30 -8.13
C GLU A 52 -4.54 10.74 -8.41
N PRO A 53 -5.58 10.01 -7.95
CA PRO A 53 -6.92 10.57 -7.94
C PRO A 53 -6.95 11.71 -6.92
N PRO A 54 -7.59 12.86 -7.23
CA PRO A 54 -7.55 14.04 -6.37
C PRO A 54 -8.02 13.68 -4.96
N SER A 55 -7.12 13.90 -4.00
CA SER A 55 -7.31 13.76 -2.55
C SER A 55 -8.75 14.13 -2.15
N ALA A 56 -9.56 13.12 -1.90
CA ALA A 56 -10.91 13.30 -1.37
C ALA A 56 -10.77 13.64 0.11
N VAL A 57 -10.88 14.94 0.39
CA VAL A 57 -11.10 15.50 1.72
C VAL A 57 -12.07 14.62 2.52
N ALA A 58 -11.65 14.26 3.72
CA ALA A 58 -12.46 13.51 4.67
C ALA A 58 -13.84 14.16 4.85
N GLU A 59 -14.90 13.45 4.49
CA GLU A 59 -16.27 13.82 4.84
C GLU A 59 -16.45 13.72 6.36
N LEU A 60 -16.49 14.87 7.03
CA LEU A 60 -17.29 15.09 8.22
C LEU A 60 -18.39 16.11 7.87
N ASP A 61 -19.63 15.76 8.21
CA ASP A 61 -20.88 16.50 8.03
C ASP A 61 -20.80 18.04 8.23
N GLU A 62 -21.24 18.76 7.18
CA GLU A 62 -21.94 20.08 7.02
C GLU A 62 -21.82 21.26 8.05
N PRO A 63 -22.17 22.54 7.69
CA PRO A 63 -22.53 23.10 6.38
C PRO A 63 -21.73 24.37 5.93
N ALA A 64 -21.58 24.49 4.62
CA ALA A 64 -21.52 25.72 3.81
C ALA A 64 -20.92 27.02 4.39
N LEU A 65 -19.65 27.30 4.05
CA LEU A 65 -19.19 28.69 3.77
C LEU A 65 -17.98 28.73 2.82
N LYS A 66 -18.31 28.97 1.54
CA LYS A 66 -17.62 29.79 0.54
C LYS A 66 -16.08 29.98 0.68
N LYS A 67 -15.37 29.45 -0.33
CA LYS A 67 -14.23 30.06 -1.04
C LYS A 67 -13.34 30.99 -0.21
N MET A 68 -12.19 30.49 0.25
CA MET A 68 -10.91 31.17 0.05
C MET A 68 -9.84 30.11 -0.26
N CYS A 69 -9.39 30.15 -1.51
CA CYS A 69 -8.14 29.55 -1.93
C CYS A 69 -7.03 30.45 -1.40
N GLU A 70 -6.57 30.18 -0.18
CA GLU A 70 -5.27 30.63 0.30
C GLU A 70 -4.62 29.42 0.96
N THR A 71 -3.45 29.07 0.45
CA THR A 71 -2.64 27.94 0.86
C THR A 71 -2.08 28.22 2.26
N GLU A 72 -2.92 28.16 3.29
CA GLU A 72 -2.45 28.15 4.67
C GLU A 72 -1.67 26.84 4.86
N LYS A 73 -0.34 26.96 4.96
CA LYS A 73 0.52 25.82 5.28
C LYS A 73 -0.01 25.22 6.59
N SER A 74 -0.38 23.94 6.56
CA SER A 74 -0.84 23.22 7.75
C SER A 74 0.09 23.50 8.93
N ALA A 75 -0.46 23.79 10.11
CA ALA A 75 0.34 24.08 11.31
C ALA A 75 1.41 23.00 11.58
N VAL A 76 1.14 21.76 11.17
CA VAL A 76 2.08 20.63 11.22
C VAL A 76 3.31 20.87 10.34
N VAL A 77 3.13 21.31 9.10
CA VAL A 77 4.22 21.65 8.17
C VAL A 77 5.03 22.84 8.71
N MET A 78 4.36 23.83 9.29
CA MET A 78 5.06 24.98 9.89
C MET A 78 5.91 24.59 11.11
N LEU A 79 5.48 23.60 11.89
CA LEU A 79 6.18 23.16 13.10
C LEU A 79 7.28 22.12 12.82
N LEU A 80 7.06 21.25 11.83
CA LEU A 80 7.89 20.07 11.59
C LEU A 80 8.69 20.13 10.28
N GLY A 81 8.48 21.19 9.48
CA GLY A 81 9.15 21.43 8.20
C GLY A 81 8.35 20.92 7.00
N GLU A 82 8.64 21.49 5.83
CA GLU A 82 8.08 21.09 4.53
C GLU A 82 8.26 19.60 4.21
N ASP A 83 9.30 18.95 4.76
CA ASP A 83 9.58 17.53 4.51
C ASP A 83 8.77 16.58 5.39
N TYR A 84 7.92 17.08 6.30
CA TYR A 84 7.15 16.23 7.22
C TYR A 84 6.18 15.30 6.49
N THR A 85 5.63 15.74 5.36
CA THR A 85 4.70 14.95 4.53
C THR A 85 5.41 14.27 3.35
N ASN A 86 6.72 14.02 3.45
CA ASN A 86 7.50 13.50 2.34
C ASN A 86 6.92 12.17 1.81
N GLU A 87 6.49 12.19 0.55
CA GLU A 87 5.87 11.07 -0.17
C GLU A 87 6.87 10.06 -0.73
N GLU A 88 8.18 10.31 -0.62
CA GLU A 88 9.24 9.48 -1.21
C GLU A 88 9.14 7.99 -0.81
N ASN A 89 8.58 7.67 0.37
CA ASN A 89 8.39 6.30 0.84
C ASN A 89 6.91 5.87 0.95
N ALA A 90 5.98 6.58 0.30
CA ALA A 90 4.54 6.30 0.42
C ALA A 90 4.20 4.84 0.07
N VAL A 91 4.72 4.33 -1.04
CA VAL A 91 4.49 2.94 -1.50
C VAL A 91 5.07 1.92 -0.53
N GLU A 92 6.28 2.17 0.00
CA GLU A 92 6.91 1.28 0.97
C GLU A 92 6.08 1.19 2.25
N ASN A 93 5.64 2.34 2.78
CA ASN A 93 4.81 2.41 3.96
C ASN A 93 3.43 1.74 3.76
N GLU A 94 2.80 1.91 2.60
CA GLU A 94 1.56 1.20 2.24
C GLU A 94 1.76 -0.31 2.22
N LEU A 95 2.85 -0.79 1.60
CA LEU A 95 3.18 -2.22 1.55
C LEU A 95 3.40 -2.80 2.95
N GLU A 96 4.13 -2.07 3.80
CA GLU A 96 4.36 -2.46 5.18
C GLU A 96 3.05 -2.52 5.98
N ASN A 97 2.19 -1.52 5.83
CA ASN A 97 0.88 -1.48 6.47
C ASN A 97 0.00 -2.64 6.00
N TYR A 98 -0.01 -2.92 4.70
CA TYR A 98 -0.71 -4.07 4.12
C TYR A 98 -0.22 -5.41 4.70
N PHE A 99 1.08 -5.58 4.91
CA PHE A 99 1.62 -6.79 5.53
C PHE A 99 1.35 -6.89 7.04
N ARG A 100 1.12 -5.77 7.73
CA ARG A 100 0.71 -5.75 9.14
C ARG A 100 -0.77 -6.06 9.33
N GLU A 101 -1.61 -5.76 8.33
CA GLU A 101 -3.04 -6.04 8.40
C GLU A 101 -3.33 -7.52 8.67
N PRO A 102 -4.31 -7.84 9.53
CA PRO A 102 -4.74 -9.21 9.72
C PRO A 102 -5.25 -9.81 8.39
N CYS A 103 -5.05 -11.11 8.21
CA CYS A 103 -5.63 -11.81 7.06
C CYS A 103 -7.16 -11.88 7.27
N PRO A 104 -7.98 -11.49 6.28
CA PRO A 104 -9.43 -11.65 6.36
C PRO A 104 -9.81 -13.14 6.34
N SER A 105 -11.09 -13.44 6.56
CA SER A 105 -11.62 -14.81 6.43
C SER A 105 -11.32 -15.37 5.04
N LEU A 106 -11.08 -16.68 4.94
CA LEU A 106 -10.84 -17.38 3.68
C LEU A 106 -12.04 -17.32 2.71
N GLU A 107 -13.24 -17.03 3.24
CA GLU A 107 -14.45 -16.84 2.44
C GLU A 107 -14.56 -15.42 1.84
N CYS A 108 -13.66 -14.51 2.24
CA CYS A 108 -13.62 -13.14 1.73
C CYS A 108 -13.08 -13.13 0.29
N SER A 109 -13.79 -12.44 -0.62
CA SER A 109 -13.28 -12.19 -1.97
C SER A 109 -12.14 -11.17 -1.92
N PRO A 110 -10.94 -11.51 -2.42
CA PRO A 110 -9.80 -10.58 -2.46
C PRO A 110 -10.11 -9.27 -3.18
N LEU A 111 -10.93 -9.33 -4.23
CA LEU A 111 -11.32 -8.15 -5.01
C LEU A 111 -12.19 -7.20 -4.19
N VAL A 112 -13.19 -7.73 -3.47
CA VAL A 112 -14.05 -6.93 -2.59
C VAL A 112 -13.23 -6.34 -1.44
N TRP A 113 -12.25 -7.08 -0.92
CA TRP A 113 -11.34 -6.56 0.10
C TRP A 113 -10.57 -5.35 -0.43
N TRP A 114 -10.00 -5.44 -1.64
CA TRP A 114 -9.28 -4.33 -2.25
C TRP A 114 -10.19 -3.12 -2.50
N GLU A 115 -11.40 -3.32 -3.03
CA GLU A 115 -12.38 -2.22 -3.23
C GLU A 115 -12.65 -1.43 -1.93
N VAL A 116 -12.85 -2.13 -0.81
CA VAL A 116 -13.11 -1.50 0.49
C VAL A 116 -11.86 -0.80 1.04
N ASN A 117 -10.66 -1.26 0.69
CA ASN A 117 -9.40 -0.75 1.21
C ASN A 117 -8.65 0.17 0.23
N THR A 118 -9.25 0.54 -0.90
CA THR A 118 -8.64 1.41 -1.92
C THR A 118 -8.13 2.73 -1.34
N GLN A 119 -8.88 3.32 -0.39
CA GLN A 119 -8.50 4.57 0.28
C GLN A 119 -7.30 4.41 1.23
N ARG A 120 -7.04 3.18 1.71
CA ARG A 120 -5.96 2.88 2.65
C ARG A 120 -4.66 2.51 1.94
N PHE A 121 -4.79 1.94 0.75
CA PHE A 121 -3.68 1.49 -0.09
C PHE A 121 -3.85 2.05 -1.52
N PRO A 122 -3.85 3.37 -1.70
CA PRO A 122 -4.12 3.98 -3.00
C PRO A 122 -3.09 3.64 -4.07
N LYS A 123 -1.87 3.22 -3.69
CA LYS A 123 -0.78 2.88 -4.61
C LYS A 123 -0.64 1.37 -4.85
N LEU A 124 -1.49 0.52 -4.25
CA LEU A 124 -1.48 -0.95 -4.41
C LEU A 124 -2.76 -1.45 -5.08
#